data_AF-A0A8T8D1T0-F1
#
_entry.id   AF-A0A8T8D1T0-F1
#
_cell.length_a   1.000
_cell.length_b   1.000
_cell.length_c   1.000
_cell.angle_alpha   90.00
_cell.angle_beta   90.00
_cell.angle_gamma   90.00
#
_symmetry.space_group_name_H-M   'P 1'
#
loop_
_entity.id
_entity.type
_entity.pdbx_description
1 polymer ?
#
loop_
_entity_poly.entity_id
_entity_poly.type
_entity_poly.pdbx_seq_one_letter_code
_entity_poly.pdbx_strand_id
1 'polypeptide(L)' 'MASGKRYEFEEDVPPETFAAFKAAFAKGRYFNEHIRNHFRYRLVSTGNDPG' A
#
# COMPACT_ATOMS: atom_id res chain seq x y z
N MET A 1 -13.71 11.38 -0.09
CA MET A 1 -12.37 11.92 -0.40
C MET A 1 -11.34 10.90 0.06
N ALA A 2 -10.47 10.42 -0.84
CA ALA A 2 -9.32 9.66 -0.39
C ALA A 2 -8.43 10.63 0.39
N SER A 3 -8.26 10.42 1.70
CA SER A 3 -7.22 11.11 2.44
C SER A 3 -5.93 10.87 1.67
N GLY A 4 -5.26 11.92 1.19
CA GLY A 4 -4.10 11.83 0.28
C GLY A 4 -2.86 11.24 0.95
N LYS A 5 -3.03 10.13 1.67
CA LYS A 5 -2.02 9.44 2.44
C LYS A 5 -1.20 8.59 1.49
N ARG A 6 0.04 8.99 1.24
CA ARG A 6 1.02 8.21 0.50
C ARG A 6 1.79 7.34 1.50
N TYR A 7 1.75 6.05 1.26
CA TYR A 7 2.51 5.06 2.00
C TYR A 7 3.58 4.52 1.06
N GLU A 8 4.84 4.54 1.49
CA GLU A 8 5.92 3.82 0.83
C GLU A 8 6.22 2.58 1.65
N PHE A 9 6.40 1.45 0.98
CA PHE A 9 6.91 0.24 1.61
C PHE A 9 8.43 0.35 1.68
N GLU A 10 9.00 0.15 2.87
CA GLU A 10 10.43 0.34 3.11
C GLU A 10 11.27 -0.86 2.63
N GLU A 11 10.64 -2.04 2.59
CA GLU A 11 11.24 -3.27 2.12
C GLU A 11 10.92 -3.46 0.64
N ASP A 12 11.83 -4.07 -0.12
CA ASP A 12 11.64 -4.48 -1.51
C ASP A 12 10.42 -5.42 -1.60
N VAL A 13 9.23 -4.84 -1.78
CA VAL A 13 8.01 -5.61 -1.99
C VAL A 13 8.27 -6.51 -3.19
N PRO A 14 8.11 -7.84 -3.06
CA PRO A 14 8.42 -8.75 -4.12
C PRO A 14 7.67 -8.34 -5.39
N PRO A 15 8.32 -8.36 -6.57
CA PRO A 15 7.64 -8.05 -7.82
C PRO A 15 6.44 -8.98 -8.06
N GLU A 16 6.47 -10.18 -7.48
CA GLU A 16 5.36 -11.13 -7.44
C GLU A 16 4.14 -10.57 -6.69
N THR A 17 4.33 -9.98 -5.51
CA THR A 17 3.26 -9.35 -4.73
C THR A 17 2.66 -8.17 -5.47
N PHE A 18 3.51 -7.37 -6.13
CA PHE A 18 3.05 -6.25 -6.95
C PHE A 18 2.26 -6.72 -8.19
N ALA A 19 2.75 -7.74 -8.90
CA ALA A 19 2.08 -8.31 -10.06
C ALA A 19 0.74 -8.96 -9.68
N ALA A 20 0.70 -9.72 -8.58
CA ALA A 20 -0.51 -10.35 -8.06
C ALA A 20 -1.53 -9.31 -7.58
N PHE A 21 -1.10 -8.25 -6.89
CA PHE A 21 -1.99 -7.13 -6.53
C PHE A 21 -2.55 -6.41 -7.77
N LYS A 22 -1.72 -6.22 -8.80
CA LYS A 22 -2.14 -5.61 -10.08
C LYS A 22 -3.15 -6.48 -10.83
N ALA A 23 -2.98 -7.80 -10.80
CA ALA A 23 -3.86 -8.79 -11.43
C ALA A 23 -5.12 -9.11 -10.60
N ALA A 24 -5.11 -8.83 -9.30
CA ALA A 24 -6.23 -9.13 -8.41
C ALA A 24 -7.48 -8.30 -8.76
N PHE A 25 -8.59 -9.00 -8.98
CA PHE A 25 -9.90 -8.38 -9.16
C PHE A 25 -10.35 -7.64 -7.88
N ALA A 26 -10.09 -8.23 -6.72
CA ALA A 26 -10.45 -7.69 -5.41
C ALA A 26 -9.22 -7.09 -4.68
N LYS A 27 -8.73 -5.95 -5.16
CA LYS A 27 -7.55 -5.25 -4.61
C LYS A 27 -7.62 -5.03 -3.10
N GLY A 28 -8.76 -4.59 -2.57
CA GLY A 28 -8.91 -4.35 -1.12
C GLY A 28 -8.78 -5.61 -0.26
N ARG A 29 -9.27 -6.75 -0.76
CA ARG A 29 -9.13 -8.05 -0.08
C ARG A 29 -7.68 -8.52 -0.13
N TYR A 30 -7.06 -8.49 -1.31
CA TYR A 30 -5.65 -8.86 -1.48
C TYR A 30 -4.75 -8.01 -0.58
N PHE A 31 -4.96 -6.70 -0.54
CA PHE A 31 -4.20 -5.79 0.31
C PHE A 31 -4.32 -6.15 1.80
N ASN A 32 -5.54 -6.43 2.30
CA ASN A 32 -5.74 -6.79 3.69
C ASN A 32 -5.12 -8.16 4.05
N GLU A 33 -5.28 -9.16 3.20
CA GLU A 33 -4.77 -10.52 3.47
C GLU A 33 -3.25 -10.64 3.28
N HIS A 34 -2.69 -10.02 2.21
CA HIS A 34 -1.32 -10.29 1.77
C HIS A 34 -0.35 -9.14 1.99
N ILE A 35 -0.82 -7.91 2.24
CA ILE A 35 0.07 -6.72 2.31
C ILE A 35 0.05 -6.06 3.69
N ARG A 36 -1.13 -5.84 4.27
CA ARG A 36 -1.34 -4.97 5.46
C ARG A 36 -0.54 -5.39 6.71
N ASN A 37 -0.31 -6.68 6.91
CA ASN A 37 0.43 -7.21 8.08
C ASN A 37 1.75 -7.88 7.70
N HIS A 38 2.14 -7.88 6.42
CA HIS A 38 3.29 -8.63 5.94
C HIS A 38 4.50 -7.75 5.63
N PHE A 39 4.29 -6.47 5.33
CA PHE A 39 5.38 -5.58 4.93
C PHE A 39 5.47 -4.37 5.85
N ARG A 40 6.71 -3.96 6.12
CA ARG A 40 6.99 -2.67 6.76
C ARG A 40 6.67 -1.55 5.78
N TYR A 41 5.85 -0.61 6.23
CA TYR A 41 5.52 0.58 5.48
C TYR A 41 5.79 1.81 6.33
N ARG A 42 6.23 2.87 5.65
CA ARG A 42 6.29 4.22 6.20
C ARG A 42 5.20 5.07 5.57
N LEU A 43 4.59 5.90 6.40
CA LEU A 43 3.73 6.97 5.92
C LEU A 43 4.62 8.13 5.46
N VAL A 44 4.57 8.46 4.17
CA VAL A 44 5.45 9.48 3.57
C VAL A 44 4.80 10.84 3.56
N SER A 45 3.47 10.86 3.40
CA SER A 45 2.71 12.10 3.44
C SER A 45 1.28 11.76 3.80
N THR A 46 0.73 12.39 4.82
CA THR A 46 -0.72 12.54 4.97
C THR A 46 -1.09 13.82 4.27
N GLY A 47 -1.93 13.78 3.24
CA GLY A 47 -2.47 14.97 2.55
C GLY A 47 -3.36 15.85 3.43
N ASN A 48 -2.81 16.33 4.53
CA ASN A 48 -3.29 17.33 5.45
C ASN A 48 -2.06 18.14 5.88
N ASP A 49 -1.41 18.77 4.90
CA ASP A 49 -0.47 19.85 5.12
C ASP A 49 -1.32 21.14 5.14
N PRO A 50 -1.66 21.70 6.31
CA PRO A 50 -2.13 23.08 6.39
C PRO A 50 -0.90 23.98 6.25
N GLY A 51 -0.44 24.16 5.00
CA GLY A 51 0.47 25.25 4.66
C GLY A 51 -0.21 26.60 4.80
#